data_AF-A0A0R3VW63-F1
#
_entry.id   AF-A0A0R3VW63-F1
#
_cell.length_a   1.000
_cell.length_b   1.000
_cell.length_c   1.000
_cell.angle_alpha   90.00
_cell.angle_beta   90.00
_cell.angle_gamma   90.00
#
_symmetry.space_group_name_H-M   'P 1'
#
loop_
_entity.id
_entity.type
_entity.pdbx_description
1 polymer ?
#
loop_
_entity_poly.entity_id
_entity_poly.type
_entity_poly.pdbx_seq_one_letter_code
_entity_poly.pdbx_strand_id
1 'polypeptide(L)'
;MRSYGPNAPPKPSSAFNLYMRYRSSQSNELSSLPFNERRRMISSEWSSLPQEQKDMYYKQAIVERTRYEEEFAEYKKTDEYKNWLAKQEYNKSLQRKKNGKSSSKETHDDVDSFEDEYSSKFRRIPIFTHEFLEYNRERETSLRHIRKQVTKLDEETALLSKHVDNLAGAETTLEQQIKSAEATLASEESVLARLNKELVATFSDLPIPIADASSRSPNKSAERINPNNIESYLSRLAELASSGHHEPLRAKARERLKAAMQCGTLTMYSV
;
A
#
# COMPACT_ATOMS: atom_id res chain seq x y z
N MET A 1 -22.56 -10.71 26.44
CA MET A 1 -22.76 -9.39 27.11
C MET A 1 -22.71 -8.30 26.05
N ARG A 2 -23.72 -7.42 25.98
CA ARG A 2 -23.77 -6.28 25.04
C ARG A 2 -22.74 -5.25 25.51
N SER A 3 -21.75 -4.94 24.66
CA SER A 3 -20.58 -4.13 25.05
C SER A 3 -20.81 -2.62 24.89
N TYR A 4 -21.91 -2.19 24.28
CA TYR A 4 -22.10 -0.81 23.79
C TYR A 4 -23.42 -0.14 24.23
N GLY A 5 -24.01 -0.60 25.33
CA GLY A 5 -25.22 0.00 25.92
C GLY A 5 -26.52 -0.76 25.66
N PRO A 6 -27.65 -0.24 26.18
CA PRO A 6 -28.98 -0.78 25.89
C PRO A 6 -29.25 -0.72 24.39
N ASN A 7 -29.97 -1.71 23.84
CA ASN A 7 -30.29 -1.86 22.41
C ASN A 7 -29.14 -1.93 21.39
N ALA A 8 -27.87 -1.89 21.82
CA ALA A 8 -26.75 -2.12 20.90
C ALA A 8 -26.86 -3.49 20.21
N PRO A 9 -26.62 -3.57 18.89
CA PRO A 9 -26.63 -4.83 18.17
C PRO A 9 -25.59 -5.79 18.79
N PRO A 10 -25.90 -7.09 18.86
CA PRO A 10 -25.00 -8.08 19.43
C PRO A 10 -23.80 -8.30 18.52
N LYS A 11 -22.61 -8.55 19.09
CA LYS A 11 -21.42 -8.86 18.28
C LYS A 11 -21.68 -10.05 17.35
N PRO A 12 -21.22 -9.98 16.09
CA PRO A 12 -21.46 -11.04 15.11
C PRO A 12 -20.73 -12.32 15.53
N SER A 13 -21.29 -13.47 15.18
CA SER A 13 -20.72 -14.75 15.58
C SER A 13 -19.58 -15.14 14.63
N SER A 14 -18.48 -15.67 15.15
CA SER A 14 -17.43 -16.24 14.28
C SER A 14 -17.91 -17.54 13.62
N ALA A 15 -17.30 -17.92 12.49
CA ALA A 15 -17.61 -19.15 11.76
C ALA A 15 -17.63 -20.40 12.66
N PHE A 16 -16.66 -20.52 13.56
CA PHE A 16 -16.60 -21.59 14.55
C PHE A 16 -17.77 -21.54 15.56
N ASN A 17 -18.17 -20.36 16.03
CA ASN A 17 -19.32 -20.22 16.93
C ASN A 17 -20.65 -20.56 16.23
N LEU A 18 -20.78 -20.24 14.95
CA LEU A 18 -21.92 -20.65 14.12
C LEU A 18 -21.98 -22.17 14.01
N TYR A 19 -20.84 -22.81 13.71
CA TYR A 19 -20.73 -24.26 13.68
C TYR A 19 -21.04 -24.89 15.05
N MET A 20 -20.52 -24.30 16.13
CA MET A 20 -20.77 -24.78 17.49
C MET A 20 -22.25 -24.71 17.88
N ARG A 21 -22.94 -23.62 17.51
CA ARG A 21 -24.40 -23.51 17.71
C ARG A 21 -25.15 -24.56 16.90
N TYR A 22 -24.78 -24.72 15.63
CA TYR A 22 -25.37 -25.75 14.76
C TYR A 22 -25.19 -27.16 15.35
N ARG A 23 -23.95 -27.56 15.69
CA ARG A 23 -23.67 -28.88 16.27
C ARG A 23 -24.34 -29.09 17.62
N SER A 24 -24.42 -28.04 18.45
CA SER A 24 -25.15 -28.10 19.72
C SER A 24 -26.67 -28.24 19.54
N SER A 25 -27.23 -27.75 18.43
CA SER A 25 -28.66 -27.90 18.11
C SER A 25 -29.00 -29.27 17.49
N GLN A 26 -28.02 -29.94 16.88
CA GLN A 26 -28.19 -31.22 16.21
C GLN A 26 -28.08 -32.43 17.15
N SER A 27 -27.51 -32.27 18.35
CA SER A 27 -27.31 -33.36 19.31
C SER A 27 -27.71 -32.92 20.71
N ASN A 28 -28.79 -33.51 21.23
CA ASN A 28 -29.21 -33.32 22.62
C ASN A 28 -28.13 -33.80 23.60
N GLU A 29 -27.38 -34.84 23.24
CA GLU A 29 -26.26 -35.35 24.04
C GLU A 29 -25.15 -34.29 24.17
N LEU A 30 -24.69 -33.70 23.06
CA LEU A 30 -23.72 -32.60 23.10
C LEU A 30 -24.27 -31.36 23.84
N SER A 31 -25.59 -31.10 23.73
CA SER A 31 -26.23 -29.99 24.42
C SER A 31 -26.29 -30.17 25.95
N SER A 32 -26.29 -31.42 26.42
CA SER A 32 -26.36 -31.80 27.83
C SER A 32 -24.98 -31.80 28.53
N LEU A 33 -23.90 -31.91 27.76
CA LEU A 33 -22.53 -31.90 28.29
C LEU A 33 -22.13 -30.52 28.85
N PRO A 34 -21.24 -30.48 29.87
CA PRO A 34 -20.65 -29.24 30.35
C PRO A 34 -20.02 -28.41 29.21
N PHE A 35 -20.14 -27.09 29.29
CA PHE A 35 -19.69 -26.18 28.22
C PHE A 35 -18.25 -26.44 27.75
N ASN A 36 -17.33 -26.67 28.68
CA ASN A 36 -15.92 -26.90 28.37
C ASN A 36 -15.69 -28.20 27.58
N GLU A 37 -16.43 -29.26 27.92
CA GLU A 37 -16.33 -30.57 27.29
C GLU A 37 -16.94 -30.56 25.90
N ARG A 38 -18.14 -29.98 25.77
CA ARG A 38 -18.80 -29.73 24.49
C ARG A 38 -17.92 -28.91 23.54
N ARG A 39 -17.34 -27.81 24.04
CA ARG A 39 -16.43 -26.96 23.25
C ARG A 39 -15.22 -27.74 22.75
N ARG A 40 -14.63 -28.61 23.58
CA ARG A 40 -13.47 -29.43 23.20
C ARG A 40 -13.83 -30.42 22.09
N MET A 41 -14.95 -31.13 22.23
CA MET A 41 -15.46 -32.08 21.23
C MET A 41 -15.70 -31.39 19.88
N ILE A 42 -16.45 -30.28 19.90
CA ILE A 42 -16.77 -29.50 18.68
C ILE A 42 -15.51 -28.88 18.07
N SER A 43 -14.55 -28.44 18.88
CA SER A 43 -13.27 -27.92 18.38
C SER A 43 -12.47 -28.98 17.63
N SER A 44 -12.43 -30.21 18.13
CA SER A 44 -11.74 -31.32 17.46
C SER A 44 -12.39 -31.65 16.12
N GLU A 45 -13.72 -31.66 16.10
CA GLU A 45 -14.49 -31.90 14.89
C GLU A 45 -14.34 -30.78 13.86
N TRP A 46 -14.38 -29.52 14.30
CA TRP A 46 -14.13 -28.37 13.45
C TRP A 46 -12.75 -28.44 12.80
N SER A 47 -11.70 -28.79 13.56
CA SER A 47 -10.37 -28.96 12.99
C SER A 47 -10.34 -30.01 11.88
N SER A 48 -11.09 -31.10 12.04
CA SER A 48 -11.16 -32.23 11.10
C SER A 48 -12.13 -32.02 9.92
N LEU A 49 -12.91 -30.93 9.93
CA LEU A 49 -13.89 -30.64 8.89
C LEU A 49 -13.22 -30.24 7.55
N PRO A 50 -13.72 -30.72 6.40
CA PRO A 50 -13.25 -30.28 5.08
C PRO A 50 -13.35 -28.77 4.90
N GLN A 51 -12.43 -28.20 4.11
CA GLN A 51 -12.38 -26.75 3.88
C GLN A 51 -13.69 -26.23 3.25
N GLU A 52 -14.28 -26.97 2.31
CA GLU A 52 -15.54 -26.59 1.66
C GLU A 52 -16.70 -26.40 2.64
N GLN A 53 -16.77 -27.23 3.69
CA GLN A 53 -17.79 -27.12 4.72
C GLN A 53 -17.49 -25.97 5.69
N LYS A 54 -16.20 -25.72 6.00
CA LYS A 54 -15.79 -24.53 6.77
C LYS A 54 -16.11 -23.24 6.01
N ASP A 55 -15.92 -23.23 4.70
CA ASP A 55 -16.16 -22.07 3.83
C ASP A 55 -17.62 -21.62 3.86
N MET A 56 -18.58 -22.54 3.97
CA MET A 56 -19.98 -22.20 4.18
C MET A 56 -20.17 -21.34 5.44
N TYR A 57 -19.56 -21.74 6.56
CA TYR A 57 -19.65 -20.99 7.82
C TYR A 57 -18.82 -19.70 7.79
N TYR A 58 -17.71 -19.66 7.05
CA TYR A 58 -16.97 -18.41 6.81
C TYR A 58 -17.80 -17.40 6.02
N LYS A 59 -18.46 -17.82 4.94
CA LYS A 59 -19.39 -16.97 4.19
C LYS A 59 -20.52 -16.45 5.08
N GLN A 60 -21.13 -17.32 5.89
CA GLN A 60 -22.19 -16.92 6.81
C GLN A 60 -21.70 -15.94 7.88
N ALA A 61 -20.49 -16.13 8.43
CA ALA A 61 -19.89 -15.22 9.39
C ALA A 61 -19.57 -13.84 8.77
N ILE A 62 -19.16 -13.81 7.50
CA ILE A 62 -18.96 -12.55 6.76
C ILE A 62 -20.29 -11.81 6.63
N VAL A 63 -21.37 -12.50 6.23
CA VAL A 63 -22.70 -11.88 6.11
C VAL A 63 -23.20 -11.34 7.46
N GLU A 64 -23.07 -12.11 8.55
CA GLU A 64 -23.42 -11.62 9.90
C GLU A 64 -22.59 -10.40 10.31
N ARG A 65 -21.30 -10.39 9.95
CA ARG A 65 -20.41 -9.26 10.24
C ARG A 65 -20.81 -8.01 9.47
N THR A 66 -21.08 -8.13 8.17
CA THR A 66 -21.54 -7.00 7.34
C THR A 66 -22.85 -6.43 7.87
N ARG A 67 -23.82 -7.28 8.19
CA ARG A 67 -25.10 -6.84 8.79
C ARG A 67 -24.89 -6.12 10.11
N TYR A 68 -24.03 -6.64 10.98
CA TYR A 68 -23.69 -5.98 12.24
C TYR A 68 -23.01 -4.62 12.01
N GLU A 69 -22.11 -4.49 11.04
CA GLU A 69 -21.43 -3.23 10.74
C GLU A 69 -22.42 -2.15 10.29
N GLU A 70 -23.42 -2.52 9.48
CA GLU A 70 -24.52 -1.65 9.07
C GLU A 70 -25.42 -1.25 10.26
N GLU A 71 -25.98 -2.23 10.99
CA GLU A 71 -26.83 -2.00 12.16
C GLU A 71 -26.10 -1.15 13.23
N PHE A 72 -24.81 -1.40 13.42
CA PHE A 72 -24.00 -0.66 14.40
C PHE A 72 -23.68 0.76 13.92
N ALA A 73 -23.51 0.98 12.62
CA ALA A 73 -23.34 2.32 12.05
C ALA A 73 -24.61 3.16 12.22
N GLU A 74 -25.79 2.56 12.10
CA GLU A 74 -27.08 3.20 12.40
C GLU A 74 -27.22 3.47 13.91
N TYR A 75 -26.93 2.48 14.75
CA TYR A 75 -26.96 2.64 16.21
C TYR A 75 -26.06 3.79 16.68
N LYS A 76 -24.87 3.98 16.08
CA LYS A 76 -23.99 5.12 16.39
C LYS A 76 -24.63 6.50 16.16
N LYS A 77 -25.62 6.61 15.25
CA LYS A 77 -26.32 7.86 14.96
C LYS A 77 -27.44 8.16 15.97
N THR A 78 -27.93 7.14 16.67
CA THR A 78 -29.03 7.28 17.63
C THR A 78 -28.62 8.06 18.88
N ASP A 79 -29.59 8.70 19.52
CA ASP A 79 -29.37 9.42 20.78
C ASP A 79 -29.07 8.46 21.95
N GLU A 80 -29.47 7.20 21.85
CA GLU A 80 -29.14 6.15 22.82
C GLU A 80 -27.62 5.92 22.91
N TYR A 81 -26.92 5.88 21.77
CA TYR A 81 -25.47 5.74 21.74
C TYR A 81 -24.75 6.96 22.34
N LYS A 82 -25.23 8.18 22.05
CA LYS A 82 -24.70 9.42 22.63
C LYS A 82 -24.89 9.46 24.15
N ASN A 83 -26.07 9.08 24.63
CA ASN A 83 -26.38 9.00 26.06
C ASN A 83 -25.52 7.95 26.77
N TRP A 84 -25.27 6.81 26.12
CA TRP A 84 -24.37 5.79 26.65
C TRP A 84 -22.93 6.30 26.77
N LEU A 85 -22.41 7.00 25.74
CA LEU A 85 -21.08 7.62 25.79
C LEU A 85 -20.97 8.67 26.90
N ALA A 86 -21.99 9.54 27.05
CA ALA A 86 -22.03 10.53 28.12
C ALA A 86 -22.03 9.87 29.51
N LYS A 87 -22.75 8.75 29.68
CA LYS A 87 -22.77 7.98 30.93
C LYS A 87 -21.43 7.30 31.22
N GLN A 88 -20.73 6.80 30.19
CA GLN A 88 -19.38 6.24 30.35
C GLN A 88 -18.37 7.31 30.76
N GLU A 89 -18.39 8.48 30.11
CA GLU A 89 -17.49 9.59 30.44
C GLU A 89 -17.76 10.13 31.85
N TYR A 90 -19.04 10.22 32.24
CA TYR A 90 -19.44 10.58 33.60
C TYR A 90 -18.89 9.59 34.63
N ASN A 91 -19.06 8.28 34.42
CA ASN A 91 -18.52 7.25 35.32
C ASN A 91 -16.97 7.30 35.40
N LYS A 92 -16.29 7.52 34.27
CA LYS A 92 -14.83 7.66 34.22
C LYS A 92 -14.36 8.92 34.97
N SER A 93 -15.10 10.02 34.86
CA SER A 93 -14.83 11.25 35.60
C SER A 93 -14.98 11.07 37.12
N LEU A 94 -15.97 10.27 37.56
CA LEU A 94 -16.17 9.92 38.96
C LEU A 94 -15.02 9.06 39.50
N GLN A 95 -14.52 8.10 38.72
CA GLN A 95 -13.35 7.29 39.11
C GLN A 95 -12.07 8.14 39.22
N ARG A 96 -11.87 9.12 38.31
CA ARG A 96 -10.74 10.06 38.39
C ARG A 96 -10.81 10.96 39.63
N LYS A 97 -12.01 11.41 40.01
CA LYS A 97 -12.21 12.19 41.26
C LYS A 97 -11.99 11.34 42.52
N LYS A 98 -12.32 10.04 42.49
CA LYS A 98 -12.07 9.11 43.60
C LYS A 98 -10.58 8.81 43.80
N ASN A 99 -9.80 8.76 42.71
CA ASN A 99 -8.35 8.53 42.76
C ASN A 99 -7.52 9.81 42.99
N GLY A 100 -8.10 11.00 42.90
CA GLY A 100 -7.41 12.28 43.10
C GLY A 100 -7.39 12.82 44.53
N LYS A 101 -7.98 12.11 45.51
CA LYS A 101 -8.15 12.58 46.89
C LYS A 101 -7.21 11.89 47.91
N SER A 102 -6.10 11.30 47.45
CA SER A 102 -5.11 10.63 48.31
C SER A 102 -3.67 11.15 48.13
N SER A 103 -3.48 12.45 47.85
CA SER A 103 -2.14 13.04 47.89
C SER A 103 -2.16 14.48 48.44
N SER A 104 -2.34 14.61 49.75
CA SER A 104 -1.95 15.80 50.49
C SER A 104 -1.09 15.39 51.68
N LYS A 105 0.22 15.48 51.42
CA LYS A 105 1.38 15.67 52.29
C LYS A 105 1.10 16.16 53.72
N GLU A 106 1.61 15.42 54.71
CA GLU A 106 2.13 15.98 55.97
C GLU A 106 3.44 15.28 56.37
N THR A 107 4.30 16.07 56.98
CA THR A 107 5.68 15.82 57.38
C THR A 107 5.78 15.42 58.85
N HIS A 108 6.58 14.39 59.15
CA HIS A 108 7.40 14.15 60.35
C HIS A 108 6.81 14.49 61.75
N ASP A 109 6.45 13.47 62.55
CA ASP A 109 7.06 13.26 63.88
C ASP A 109 6.71 11.88 64.49
N ASP A 110 7.66 11.35 65.27
CA ASP A 110 7.62 10.12 66.07
C ASP A 110 6.41 10.06 67.03
N VAL A 111 5.44 9.16 66.83
CA VAL A 111 4.62 8.55 67.90
C VAL A 111 4.02 7.20 67.45
N ASP A 112 4.46 6.14 68.13
CA ASP A 112 3.67 4.96 68.57
C ASP A 112 3.01 4.01 67.53
N SER A 113 3.71 2.92 67.25
CA SER A 113 3.25 1.52 67.35
C SER A 113 1.72 1.23 67.39
N PHE A 114 0.94 1.62 66.36
CA PHE A 114 -0.49 1.24 66.29
C PHE A 114 -1.00 0.77 64.91
N GLU A 115 -0.12 0.57 63.91
CA GLU A 115 -0.52 0.16 62.54
C GLU A 115 0.01 -1.23 62.13
N ASP A 116 0.67 -1.98 63.02
CA ASP A 116 1.26 -3.27 62.64
C ASP A 116 0.28 -4.46 62.77
N GLU A 117 -0.82 -4.29 63.52
CA GLU A 117 -1.81 -5.34 63.70
C GLU A 117 -2.86 -5.38 62.58
N TYR A 118 -3.28 -4.22 62.04
CA TYR A 118 -4.28 -4.15 60.97
C TYR A 118 -3.72 -4.58 59.61
N SER A 119 -2.48 -4.18 59.30
CA SER A 119 -1.74 -4.62 58.12
C SER A 119 -1.34 -6.09 58.19
N SER A 120 -0.93 -6.58 59.37
CA SER A 120 -0.66 -8.01 59.59
C SER A 120 -1.91 -8.88 59.51
N LYS A 121 -3.09 -8.39 59.90
CA LYS A 121 -4.35 -9.14 59.78
C LYS A 121 -4.75 -9.39 58.33
N PHE A 122 -4.49 -8.42 57.44
CA PHE A 122 -4.69 -8.59 55.99
C PHE A 122 -3.71 -9.59 55.37
N ARG A 123 -2.45 -9.63 55.83
CA ARG A 123 -1.47 -10.67 55.45
C ARG A 123 -1.81 -12.07 56.00
N ARG A 124 -2.65 -12.16 57.03
CA ARG A 124 -3.18 -13.41 57.61
C ARG A 124 -4.48 -13.89 56.98
N ILE A 125 -5.03 -13.19 56.00
CA ILE A 125 -6.15 -13.71 55.21
C ILE A 125 -5.54 -14.73 54.23
N PRO A 126 -5.93 -16.03 54.26
CA PRO A 126 -5.28 -17.09 53.47
C PRO A 126 -5.24 -16.86 51.96
N ILE A 127 -6.08 -15.97 51.43
CA ILE A 127 -6.13 -15.59 50.01
C ILE A 127 -5.14 -14.46 49.63
N PHE A 128 -4.50 -13.79 50.60
CA PHE A 128 -3.53 -12.72 50.39
C PHE A 128 -2.18 -13.06 51.04
N THR A 129 -1.69 -14.26 50.77
CA THR A 129 -0.33 -14.66 51.16
C THR A 129 0.71 -13.75 50.50
N HIS A 130 1.91 -13.70 51.08
CA HIS A 130 3.02 -12.94 50.54
C HIS A 130 3.35 -13.36 49.09
N GLU A 131 3.37 -14.67 48.82
CA GLU A 131 3.57 -15.24 47.48
C GLU A 131 2.49 -14.80 46.48
N PHE A 132 1.21 -14.78 46.89
CA PHE A 132 0.13 -14.32 46.02
C PHE A 132 0.29 -12.85 45.64
N LEU A 133 0.66 -12.00 46.61
CA LEU A 133 0.87 -10.57 46.38
C LEU A 133 2.07 -10.31 45.47
N GLU A 134 3.18 -11.03 45.67
CA GLU A 134 4.36 -10.93 44.80
C GLU A 134 4.07 -11.43 43.39
N TYR A 135 3.44 -12.60 43.25
CA TYR A 135 3.02 -13.13 41.94
C TYR A 135 2.11 -12.14 41.20
N ASN A 136 1.12 -11.55 41.89
CA ASN A 136 0.23 -10.58 41.25
C ASN A 136 0.98 -9.29 40.88
N ARG A 137 1.93 -8.84 41.71
CA ARG A 137 2.80 -7.69 41.41
C ARG A 137 3.65 -7.95 40.16
N GLU A 138 4.28 -9.10 40.06
CA GLU A 138 5.09 -9.52 38.90
C GLU A 138 4.24 -9.71 37.64
N ARG A 139 3.02 -10.24 37.80
CA ARG A 139 2.07 -10.33 36.68
C ARG A 139 1.66 -8.95 36.20
N GLU A 140 1.41 -8.01 37.11
CA GLU A 140 1.07 -6.63 36.77
C GLU A 140 2.24 -5.87 36.13
N THR A 141 3.48 -6.08 36.58
CA THR A 141 4.66 -5.50 35.90
C THR A 141 4.83 -6.09 34.49
N SER A 142 4.66 -7.40 34.33
CA SER A 142 4.70 -8.08 33.04
C SER A 142 3.62 -7.57 32.09
N LEU A 143 2.37 -7.43 32.56
CA LEU A 143 1.28 -6.87 31.78
C LEU A 143 1.54 -5.41 31.38
N ARG A 144 2.10 -4.59 32.28
CA ARG A 144 2.52 -3.22 31.94
C ARG A 144 3.60 -3.21 30.87
N HIS A 145 4.58 -4.09 30.96
CA HIS A 145 5.64 -4.20 29.96
C HIS A 145 5.08 -4.61 28.59
N ILE A 146 4.24 -5.65 28.53
CA ILE A 146 3.59 -6.11 27.30
C ILE A 146 2.73 -4.99 26.70
N ARG A 147 1.92 -4.30 27.50
CA ARG A 147 1.11 -3.16 27.01
C ARG A 147 1.98 -2.07 26.39
N LYS A 148 3.14 -1.78 26.99
CA LYS A 148 4.11 -0.81 26.46
C LYS A 148 4.73 -1.28 25.14
N GLN A 149 5.06 -2.57 25.02
CA GLN A 149 5.56 -3.14 23.77
C GLN A 149 4.50 -3.09 22.66
N VAL A 150 3.25 -3.42 22.97
CA VAL A 150 2.12 -3.33 22.02
C VAL A 150 2.00 -1.89 21.49
N THR A 151 1.97 -0.89 22.38
CA THR A 151 1.90 0.51 21.93
C THR A 151 3.09 0.91 21.06
N LYS A 152 4.30 0.44 21.37
CA LYS A 152 5.49 0.73 20.57
C LYS A 152 5.39 0.11 19.17
N LEU A 153 4.95 -1.16 19.09
CA LEU A 153 4.76 -1.84 17.81
C LEU A 153 3.63 -1.22 16.99
N ASP A 154 2.55 -0.77 17.63
CA ASP A 154 1.47 -0.03 16.96
C ASP A 154 1.99 1.29 16.37
N GLU A 155 2.83 2.03 17.09
CA GLU A 155 3.49 3.25 16.61
C GLU A 155 4.45 2.97 15.44
N GLU A 156 5.30 1.94 15.55
CA GLU A 156 6.22 1.53 14.48
C GLU A 156 5.45 1.09 13.22
N THR A 157 4.34 0.38 13.38
CA THR A 157 3.48 -0.06 12.27
C THR A 157 2.82 1.14 11.58
N ALA A 158 2.35 2.12 12.36
CA ALA A 158 1.76 3.35 11.79
C ALA A 158 2.79 4.17 10.99
N LEU A 159 4.03 4.26 11.49
CA LEU A 159 5.12 4.91 10.78
C LEU A 159 5.47 4.19 9.49
N LEU A 160 5.57 2.85 9.53
CA LEU A 160 5.87 2.05 8.35
C LEU A 160 4.76 2.15 7.30
N SER A 161 3.49 2.10 7.71
CA SER A 161 2.34 2.30 6.81
C SER A 161 2.44 3.63 6.07
N LYS A 162 2.76 4.71 6.78
CA LYS A 162 2.95 6.03 6.16
C LYS A 162 4.11 6.05 5.17
N HIS A 163 5.19 5.32 5.44
CA HIS A 163 6.31 5.23 4.51
C HIS A 163 5.92 4.47 3.23
N VAL A 164 5.16 3.38 3.36
CA VAL A 164 4.59 2.64 2.23
C VAL A 164 3.69 3.55 1.39
N ASP A 165 2.80 4.31 2.01
CA ASP A 165 1.91 5.24 1.31
C ASP A 165 2.71 6.31 0.53
N ASN A 166 3.76 6.85 1.13
CA ASN A 166 4.65 7.82 0.48
C ASN A 166 5.38 7.21 -0.72
N LEU A 167 5.89 5.97 -0.58
CA LEU A 167 6.58 5.27 -1.66
C LEU A 167 5.62 4.93 -2.81
N ALA A 168 4.41 4.48 -2.51
CA ALA A 168 3.38 4.24 -3.52
C ALA A 168 3.01 5.54 -4.27
N GLY A 169 2.95 6.67 -3.57
CA GLY A 169 2.76 7.99 -4.19
C GLY A 169 3.93 8.39 -5.11
N ALA A 170 5.17 8.10 -4.72
CA ALA A 170 6.33 8.35 -5.56
C ALA A 170 6.36 7.44 -6.79
N GLU A 171 6.05 6.16 -6.63
CA GLU A 171 5.96 5.17 -7.70
C GLU A 171 4.96 5.60 -8.77
N THR A 172 3.72 5.93 -8.37
CA THR A 172 2.69 6.41 -9.31
C THR A 172 3.10 7.70 -10.05
N THR A 173 3.83 8.59 -9.40
CA THR A 173 4.35 9.81 -10.04
C THR A 173 5.43 9.47 -11.07
N LEU A 174 6.35 8.56 -10.73
CA LEU A 174 7.41 8.11 -11.65
C LEU A 174 6.82 7.37 -12.85
N GLU A 175 5.81 6.51 -12.65
CA GLU A 175 5.09 5.84 -13.73
C GLU A 175 4.46 6.84 -14.71
N GLN A 176 3.84 7.90 -14.18
CA GLN A 176 3.29 8.98 -15.03
C GLN A 176 4.38 9.72 -15.81
N GLN A 177 5.53 9.99 -15.19
CA GLN A 177 6.67 10.62 -15.85
C GLN A 177 7.22 9.74 -16.97
N ILE A 178 7.42 8.43 -16.73
CA ILE A 178 7.88 7.48 -17.74
C ILE A 178 6.91 7.45 -18.92
N LYS A 179 5.60 7.32 -18.65
CA LYS A 179 4.57 7.32 -19.70
C LYS A 179 4.58 8.61 -20.52
N SER A 180 4.78 9.76 -19.86
CA SER A 180 4.89 11.04 -20.57
C SER A 180 6.15 11.10 -21.45
N ALA A 181 7.28 10.62 -20.94
CA ALA A 181 8.55 10.59 -21.65
C ALA A 181 8.48 9.69 -22.89
N GLU A 182 7.90 8.49 -22.75
CA GLU A 182 7.65 7.56 -23.86
C GLU A 182 6.76 8.19 -24.94
N ALA A 183 5.72 8.94 -24.56
CA ALA A 183 4.86 9.63 -25.51
C ALA A 183 5.60 10.73 -26.28
N THR A 184 6.44 11.53 -25.61
CA THR A 184 7.31 12.51 -26.28
C THR A 184 8.30 11.83 -27.21
N LEU A 185 8.98 10.78 -26.76
CA LEU A 185 9.96 10.05 -27.56
C LEU A 185 9.32 9.45 -28.82
N ALA A 186 8.14 8.82 -28.69
CA ALA A 186 7.39 8.31 -29.84
C ALA A 186 7.00 9.43 -30.83
N SER A 187 6.67 10.63 -30.33
CA SER A 187 6.38 11.78 -31.20
C SER A 187 7.61 12.28 -31.94
N GLU A 188 8.78 12.33 -31.26
CA GLU A 188 10.06 12.72 -31.86
C GLU A 188 10.54 11.70 -32.89
N GLU A 189 10.42 10.40 -32.59
CA GLU A 189 10.72 9.31 -33.52
C GLU A 189 9.84 9.40 -34.78
N SER A 190 8.54 9.69 -34.63
CA SER A 190 7.65 9.91 -35.78
C SER A 190 8.10 11.10 -36.62
N VAL A 191 8.58 12.17 -36.00
CA VAL A 191 9.09 13.36 -36.70
C VAL A 191 10.39 13.01 -37.45
N LEU A 192 11.32 12.31 -36.81
CA LEU A 192 12.57 11.86 -37.43
C LEU A 192 12.31 10.88 -38.58
N ALA A 193 11.40 9.94 -38.42
CA ALA A 193 11.01 8.99 -39.47
C ALA A 193 10.43 9.72 -40.68
N ARG A 194 9.59 10.73 -40.46
CA ARG A 194 9.07 11.60 -41.53
C ARG A 194 10.21 12.35 -42.22
N LEU A 195 11.09 13.02 -41.47
CA LEU A 195 12.22 13.76 -42.04
C LEU A 195 13.12 12.85 -42.88
N ASN A 196 13.47 11.67 -42.38
CA ASN A 196 14.29 10.69 -43.08
C ASN A 196 13.64 10.26 -44.40
N LYS A 197 12.33 10.03 -44.42
CA LYS A 197 11.58 9.71 -45.63
C LYS A 197 11.63 10.86 -46.65
N GLU A 198 11.45 12.10 -46.19
CA GLU A 198 11.51 13.29 -47.04
C GLU A 198 12.92 13.52 -47.62
N LEU A 199 13.97 13.28 -46.83
CA LEU A 199 15.37 13.38 -47.27
C LEU A 199 15.72 12.33 -48.32
N VAL A 200 15.34 11.07 -48.10
CA VAL A 200 15.52 9.99 -49.08
C VAL A 200 14.81 10.33 -50.38
N ALA A 201 13.57 10.83 -50.32
CA ALA A 201 12.84 11.26 -51.51
C ALA A 201 13.56 12.41 -52.24
N THR A 202 14.00 13.44 -51.51
CA THR A 202 14.65 14.65 -52.04
C THR A 202 15.97 14.34 -52.76
N PHE A 203 16.75 13.38 -52.25
CA PHE A 203 18.08 13.07 -52.76
C PHE A 203 18.19 11.75 -53.53
N SER A 204 17.10 11.02 -53.74
CA SER A 204 17.06 9.71 -54.43
C SER A 204 17.77 9.69 -55.81
N ASP A 205 17.65 10.79 -56.55
CA ASP A 205 18.24 10.96 -57.89
C ASP A 205 19.63 11.61 -57.90
N LEU A 206 20.22 11.88 -56.73
CA LEU A 206 21.54 12.49 -56.62
C LEU A 206 22.59 11.45 -56.17
N PRO A 207 23.33 10.82 -57.09
CA PRO A 207 24.43 9.94 -56.71
C PRO A 207 25.67 10.76 -56.29
N ILE A 208 26.38 10.33 -55.23
CA ILE A 208 27.62 10.95 -54.76
C ILE A 208 28.84 10.02 -54.95
N PRO A 209 30.04 10.54 -55.27
CA PRO A 209 31.25 9.73 -55.39
C PRO A 209 31.67 9.03 -54.08
N ILE A 210 32.04 7.74 -54.18
CA ILE A 210 32.58 6.94 -53.05
C ILE A 210 34.09 7.17 -52.92
N ALA A 211 34.60 7.36 -51.69
CA ALA A 211 36.03 7.60 -51.43
C ALA A 211 36.93 6.41 -51.83
N ASP A 212 36.46 5.18 -51.61
CA ASP A 212 37.22 3.94 -51.85
C ASP A 212 36.98 3.30 -53.23
N ALA A 213 36.90 4.12 -54.28
CA ALA A 213 36.88 3.60 -55.66
C ALA A 213 38.28 3.06 -56.06
N SER A 214 38.71 1.97 -55.42
CA SER A 214 39.80 1.15 -55.94
C SER A 214 39.38 0.62 -57.30
N SER A 215 40.28 0.72 -58.28
CA SER A 215 40.11 0.50 -59.73
C SER A 215 39.65 -0.91 -60.16
N ARG A 216 39.11 -1.73 -59.26
CA ARG A 216 38.71 -3.12 -59.51
C ARG A 216 37.21 -3.35 -59.77
N SER A 217 36.35 -2.33 -59.70
CA SER A 217 34.94 -2.48 -60.11
C SER A 217 34.30 -1.17 -60.58
N PRO A 218 34.06 -1.00 -61.90
CA PRO A 218 33.46 0.22 -62.47
C PRO A 218 32.02 0.50 -62.00
N ASN A 219 31.33 -0.51 -61.47
CA ASN A 219 29.92 -0.45 -61.12
C ASN A 219 29.64 0.05 -59.69
N LYS A 220 30.67 0.45 -58.91
CA LYS A 220 30.57 0.93 -57.52
C LYS A 220 31.11 2.35 -57.33
N SER A 221 31.05 3.18 -58.37
CA SER A 221 31.66 4.52 -58.36
C SER A 221 30.83 5.60 -57.66
N ALA A 222 29.53 5.36 -57.44
CA ALA A 222 28.65 6.33 -56.81
C ALA A 222 27.66 5.69 -55.82
N GLU A 223 27.54 6.31 -54.65
CA GLU A 223 26.60 5.97 -53.59
C GLU A 223 25.28 6.74 -53.78
N ARG A 224 24.16 6.09 -53.48
CA ARG A 224 22.82 6.70 -53.45
C ARG A 224 22.26 6.65 -52.04
N ILE A 225 21.45 7.65 -51.70
CA ILE A 225 20.73 7.68 -50.43
C ILE A 225 19.71 6.54 -50.37
N ASN A 226 19.61 5.91 -49.20
CA ASN A 226 18.63 4.90 -48.84
C ASN A 226 18.37 5.00 -47.31
N PRO A 227 17.32 4.33 -46.79
CA PRO A 227 16.96 4.45 -45.37
C PRO A 227 18.05 4.05 -44.37
N ASN A 228 19.04 3.26 -44.78
CA ASN A 228 20.08 2.72 -43.91
C ASN A 228 21.40 3.50 -43.97
N ASN A 229 21.55 4.46 -44.90
CA ASN A 229 22.79 5.24 -45.09
C ASN A 229 22.56 6.76 -45.13
N ILE A 230 21.42 7.26 -44.64
CA ILE A 230 21.05 8.68 -44.69
C ILE A 230 22.15 9.56 -44.09
N GLU A 231 22.60 9.24 -42.87
CA GLU A 231 23.58 10.05 -42.14
C GLU A 231 24.97 10.02 -42.79
N SER A 232 25.42 8.84 -43.24
CA SER A 232 26.72 8.70 -43.92
C SER A 232 26.70 9.40 -45.29
N TYR A 233 25.62 9.25 -46.06
CA TYR A 233 25.42 9.92 -47.34
C TYR A 233 25.40 11.45 -47.18
N LEU A 234 24.65 11.98 -46.20
CA LEU A 234 24.55 13.43 -45.96
C LEU A 234 25.87 14.01 -45.46
N SER A 235 26.55 13.31 -44.55
CA SER A 235 27.88 13.66 -44.07
C SER A 235 28.88 13.78 -45.24
N ARG A 236 28.86 12.80 -46.15
CA ARG A 236 29.73 12.79 -47.32
C ARG A 236 29.35 13.87 -48.33
N LEU A 237 28.06 14.09 -48.58
CA LEU A 237 27.58 15.17 -49.43
C LEU A 237 28.03 16.53 -48.90
N ALA A 238 27.96 16.74 -47.57
CA ALA A 238 28.40 17.97 -46.92
C ALA A 238 29.92 18.17 -47.04
N GLU A 239 30.71 17.12 -46.86
CA GLU A 239 32.17 17.12 -47.05
C GLU A 239 32.53 17.50 -48.51
N LEU A 240 31.94 16.83 -49.49
CA LEU A 240 32.18 17.09 -50.91
C LEU A 240 31.74 18.50 -51.31
N ALA A 241 30.60 18.97 -50.80
CA ALA A 241 30.11 20.32 -51.04
C ALA A 241 31.03 21.40 -50.42
N SER A 242 31.73 21.07 -49.32
CA SER A 242 32.65 21.98 -48.62
C SER A 242 34.07 21.98 -49.22
N SER A 243 34.45 20.90 -49.92
CA SER A 243 35.78 20.74 -50.52
C SER A 243 36.10 21.73 -51.65
N GLY A 244 35.09 22.38 -52.24
CA GLY A 244 35.26 23.30 -53.39
C GLY A 244 35.55 22.61 -54.73
N HIS A 245 35.89 21.31 -54.73
CA HIS A 245 36.21 20.56 -55.95
C HIS A 245 34.97 19.99 -56.67
N HIS A 246 33.80 20.02 -56.03
CA HIS A 246 32.55 19.46 -56.54
C HIS A 246 31.43 20.50 -56.67
N GLU A 247 31.75 21.66 -57.25
CA GLU A 247 30.79 22.78 -57.38
C GLU A 247 29.49 22.42 -58.14
N PRO A 248 29.49 21.62 -59.22
CA PRO A 248 28.25 21.20 -59.87
C PRO A 248 27.36 20.32 -58.99
N LEU A 249 27.96 19.48 -58.13
CA LEU A 249 27.25 18.63 -57.18
C LEU A 249 26.60 19.48 -56.09
N ARG A 250 27.35 20.46 -55.56
CA ARG A 250 26.87 21.44 -54.58
C ARG A 250 25.69 22.25 -55.13
N ALA A 251 25.78 22.73 -56.37
CA ALA A 251 24.71 23.49 -57.01
C ALA A 251 23.42 22.65 -57.14
N LYS A 252 23.54 21.40 -57.62
CA LYS A 252 22.41 20.46 -57.71
C LYS A 252 21.81 20.15 -56.35
N ALA A 253 22.62 19.88 -55.32
CA ALA A 253 22.12 19.63 -53.97
C ALA A 253 21.30 20.82 -53.43
N ARG A 254 21.78 22.05 -53.65
CA ARG A 254 21.06 23.28 -53.28
C ARG A 254 19.75 23.46 -54.04
N GLU A 255 19.74 23.16 -55.34
CA GLU A 255 18.55 23.20 -56.17
C GLU A 255 17.49 22.21 -55.69
N ARG A 256 17.89 20.96 -55.37
CA ARG A 256 16.98 19.93 -54.85
C ARG A 256 16.36 20.33 -53.52
N LEU A 257 17.15 20.88 -52.59
CA LEU A 257 16.62 21.40 -51.33
C LEU A 257 15.62 22.54 -51.54
N LYS A 258 15.94 23.52 -52.40
CA LYS A 258 15.03 24.62 -52.73
C LYS A 258 13.73 24.12 -53.35
N ALA A 259 13.81 23.20 -54.32
CA ALA A 259 12.65 22.61 -54.96
C ALA A 259 11.80 21.80 -53.96
N ALA A 260 12.44 20.99 -53.11
CA ALA A 260 11.75 20.20 -52.09
C ALA A 260 11.00 21.08 -51.08
N MET A 261 11.57 22.22 -50.68
CA MET A 261 10.91 23.21 -49.83
C MET A 261 9.74 23.91 -50.54
N GLN A 262 9.90 24.30 -51.81
CA GLN A 262 8.87 24.99 -52.58
C GLN A 262 7.67 24.10 -52.94
N CYS A 263 7.92 22.82 -53.22
CA CYS A 263 6.87 21.85 -53.56
C CYS A 263 6.24 21.18 -52.32
N GLY A 264 6.66 21.54 -51.10
CA GLY A 264 6.14 20.96 -49.86
C GLY A 264 6.55 19.49 -49.65
N THR A 265 7.64 19.06 -50.29
CA THR A 265 8.19 17.69 -50.15
C THR A 265 9.07 17.56 -48.91
N LEU A 266 9.68 18.67 -48.47
CA LEU A 266 10.38 18.79 -47.19
C LEU A 266 9.50 19.62 -46.24
N THR A 267 8.52 18.99 -45.62
CA THR A 267 7.47 19.67 -44.84
C THR A 267 7.95 20.16 -43.48
N MET A 268 9.06 19.57 -42.99
CA MET A 268 9.68 19.94 -41.70
C MET A 268 10.32 21.34 -41.70
N TYR A 269 10.46 21.99 -42.86
CA TYR A 269 11.03 23.33 -43.02
C TYR A 269 9.98 24.30 -43.58
N SER A 270 8.78 24.29 -43.00
CA SER A 270 7.82 25.38 -43.14
C SER A 270 8.18 26.45 -42.12
N VAL A 271 8.60 27.64 -42.58
CA VAL A 271 8.47 28.88 -41.79
C VAL A 271 7.00 29.23 -41.68
#